data_AF-Q6YFH0-F1
#
_entry.id   AF-Q6YFH0-F1
#
_cell.length_a   1.000
_cell.length_b   1.000
_cell.length_c   1.000
_cell.angle_alpha   90.00
_cell.angle_beta   90.00
_cell.angle_gamma   90.00
#
_symmetry.space_group_name_H-M   'P 1'
#
loop_
_entity.id
_entity.type
_entity.pdbx_description
1 polymer ?
#
loop_
_entity_poly.entity_id
_entity_poly.type
_entity_poly.pdbx_seq_one_letter_code
_entity_poly.pdbx_strand_id
1 'polypeptide(L)'
;FVEEAARQADALQLFDEMVMVVVSHKPNLRKLQGDLAEMLELNLKEEGELLRTARLRERLNQVKKILIIMDDVWTPLDLRTIGIPQGNLHKG
;
A
#
# COMPACT_ATOMS: atom_id res chain seq x y z
N PHE A 1 -16.17 10.78 3.71
CA PHE A 1 -15.11 11.69 4.20
C PHE A 1 -13.75 11.35 3.59
N VAL A 2 -13.28 10.10 3.68
CA VAL A 2 -12.00 9.67 3.08
C VAL A 2 -12.00 9.86 1.56
N GLU A 3 -13.09 9.53 0.87
CA GLU A 3 -13.20 9.71 -0.60
C GLU A 3 -13.06 11.17 -1.04
N GLU A 4 -13.72 12.12 -0.38
CA GLU A 4 -13.62 13.53 -0.74
C GLU A 4 -12.22 14.10 -0.42
N ALA A 5 -11.60 13.66 0.68
CA ALA A 5 -10.22 14.03 0.99
C ALA A 5 -9.23 13.46 -0.05
N ALA A 6 -9.42 12.21 -0.48
CA ALA A 6 -8.62 11.59 -1.54
C ALA A 6 -8.79 12.33 -2.87
N ARG A 7 -10.02 12.68 -3.24
CA ARG A 7 -10.34 13.46 -4.45
C ARG A 7 -9.67 14.84 -4.43
N GLN A 8 -9.66 15.50 -3.28
CA GLN A 8 -8.97 16.80 -3.14
C GLN A 8 -7.45 16.66 -3.20
N ALA A 9 -6.89 15.62 -2.56
CA ALA A 9 -5.46 15.35 -2.62
C ALA A 9 -4.99 15.03 -4.05
N ASP A 10 -5.81 14.31 -4.82
CA ASP A 10 -5.59 14.02 -6.24
C ASP A 10 -5.69 15.28 -7.10
N ALA A 11 -6.75 16.09 -6.91
CA ALA A 11 -6.94 17.35 -7.63
C ALA A 11 -5.81 18.36 -7.37
N LEU A 12 -5.21 18.33 -6.19
CA LEU A 12 -4.06 19.14 -5.80
C LEU A 12 -2.71 18.48 -6.14
N GLN A 13 -2.72 17.28 -6.70
CA GLN A 13 -1.54 16.46 -7.04
C GLN A 13 -0.53 16.38 -5.87
N LEU A 14 -1.04 16.14 -4.67
CA LEU A 14 -0.22 16.15 -3.46
C LEU A 14 0.71 14.94 -3.35
N PHE A 15 0.45 13.87 -4.10
CA PHE A 15 1.17 12.60 -4.09
C PHE A 15 1.46 12.19 -5.53
N ASP A 16 2.60 11.54 -5.78
CA ASP A 16 2.98 11.01 -7.09
C ASP A 16 2.17 9.76 -7.45
N GLU A 17 1.82 8.96 -6.44
CA GLU A 17 0.92 7.82 -6.58
C GLU A 17 -0.07 7.77 -5.41
N MET A 18 -1.29 7.32 -5.68
CA MET A 18 -2.33 7.10 -4.68
C MET A 18 -3.00 5.76 -4.93
N VAL A 19 -3.09 4.94 -3.87
CA VAL A 19 -3.72 3.62 -3.94
C VAL A 19 -4.74 3.46 -2.80
N MET A 20 -5.86 2.83 -3.09
CA MET A 20 -6.92 2.57 -2.11
C MET A 20 -7.26 1.09 -2.09
N VAL A 21 -7.11 0.45 -0.93
CA VAL A 21 -7.34 -0.98 -0.75
C VAL A 21 -8.34 -1.24 0.36
N VAL A 22 -9.24 -2.20 0.15
CA VAL A 22 -10.22 -2.63 1.14
C VAL A 22 -9.64 -3.78 1.96
N VAL A 23 -9.62 -3.61 3.28
CA VAL A 23 -9.14 -4.64 4.19
C VAL A 23 -10.31 -5.52 4.62
N SER A 24 -10.22 -6.82 4.36
CA SER A 24 -11.25 -7.76 4.84
C SER A 24 -11.21 -7.88 6.37
N HIS A 25 -12.37 -8.05 7.01
CA HIS A 25 -12.51 -8.33 8.47
C HIS A 25 -11.51 -9.38 8.99
N LYS A 26 -11.20 -10.39 8.17
CA LYS A 26 -10.07 -11.31 8.37
C LYS A 26 -9.03 -11.00 7.30
N PRO A 27 -8.01 -10.17 7.58
CA PRO A 27 -7.06 -9.76 6.57
C PRO A 27 -6.29 -10.96 6.03
N ASN A 28 -6.26 -11.11 4.71
CA ASN A 28 -5.39 -12.07 4.04
C ASN A 28 -4.19 -11.30 3.49
N LEU A 29 -3.02 -11.50 4.12
CA LEU A 29 -1.79 -10.77 3.78
C LEU A 29 -1.43 -10.94 2.29
N ARG A 30 -1.49 -12.17 1.78
CA ARG A 30 -1.14 -12.48 0.41
C ARG A 30 -2.05 -11.77 -0.59
N LYS A 31 -3.35 -11.74 -0.29
CA LYS A 31 -4.34 -11.00 -1.08
C LYS A 31 -4.07 -9.51 -1.03
N LEU A 32 -3.88 -8.95 0.16
CA LEU A 32 -3.62 -7.52 0.35
C LEU A 32 -2.35 -7.06 -0.39
N GLN A 33 -1.27 -7.85 -0.35
CA GLN A 33 -0.07 -7.62 -1.14
C GLN A 33 -0.34 -7.71 -2.65
N GLY A 34 -1.21 -8.62 -3.08
CA GLY A 34 -1.63 -8.75 -4.48
C GLY A 34 -2.41 -7.53 -4.95
N ASP A 35 -3.41 -7.10 -4.19
CA ASP A 35 -4.24 -5.92 -4.49
C ASP A 35 -3.38 -4.65 -4.56
N LEU A 36 -2.45 -4.47 -3.61
CA LEU A 36 -1.48 -3.36 -3.65
C LEU A 36 -0.54 -3.46 -4.86
N ALA A 37 -0.06 -4.65 -5.20
CA ALA A 37 0.82 -4.83 -6.35
C ALA A 37 0.10 -4.51 -7.67
N GLU A 38 -1.16 -4.90 -7.81
CA GLU A 38 -1.98 -4.58 -8.98
C GLU A 38 -2.14 -3.05 -9.13
N MET A 39 -2.49 -2.34 -8.05
CA MET A 39 -2.63 -0.88 -8.07
C MET A 39 -1.32 -0.14 -8.32
N LEU A 40 -0.18 -0.71 -7.92
CA LEU A 40 1.16 -0.14 -8.13
C LEU A 40 1.78 -0.56 -9.46
N GLU A 41 1.02 -1.25 -10.32
CA GLU A 41 1.49 -1.84 -11.59
C GLU A 41 2.74 -2.72 -11.40
N LEU A 42 2.84 -3.37 -10.23
CA LEU A 42 3.95 -4.22 -9.83
C LEU A 42 3.65 -5.67 -10.16
N ASN A 43 4.55 -6.30 -10.92
CA ASN A 43 4.48 -7.73 -11.18
C ASN A 43 5.02 -8.54 -9.99
N LEU A 44 4.13 -8.93 -9.07
CA LEU A 44 4.46 -9.65 -7.84
C LEU A 44 4.29 -11.17 -8.00
N LYS A 45 5.34 -11.84 -8.52
CA LYS A 45 5.34 -13.27 -8.88
C LYS A 45 5.88 -14.19 -7.79
N GLU A 46 6.46 -13.61 -6.74
CA GLU A 46 7.09 -14.35 -5.67
C GLU A 46 6.05 -15.19 -4.91
N GLU A 47 6.36 -16.48 -4.71
CA GLU A 47 5.49 -17.40 -3.97
C GLU A 47 5.62 -17.20 -2.45
N GLY A 48 6.82 -16.86 -1.98
CA GLY A 48 7.12 -16.70 -0.55
C GLY A 48 6.73 -15.32 -0.03
N GLU A 49 5.97 -15.28 1.05
CA GLU A 49 5.50 -14.03 1.70
C GLU A 49 6.64 -13.04 1.98
N LEU A 50 7.79 -13.51 2.49
CA LEU A 50 8.92 -12.64 2.78
C LEU A 50 9.49 -11.93 1.54
N LEU A 51 9.56 -12.65 0.41
CA LEU A 51 10.02 -12.06 -0.84
C LEU A 51 8.97 -11.10 -1.41
N ARG A 52 7.68 -11.42 -1.28
CA ARG A 52 6.59 -10.52 -1.66
C ARG A 52 6.63 -9.21 -0.88
N THR A 53 6.78 -9.28 0.44
CA THR A 53 6.94 -8.13 1.34
C THR A 53 8.14 -7.27 0.91
N ALA A 54 9.29 -7.90 0.65
CA ALA A 54 10.50 -7.18 0.25
C ALA A 54 10.34 -6.48 -1.11
N ARG A 55 9.71 -7.14 -2.07
CA ARG A 55 9.46 -6.61 -3.41
C ARG A 55 8.46 -5.45 -3.40
N LEU A 56 7.38 -5.57 -2.61
CA LEU A 56 6.42 -4.49 -2.43
C LEU A 56 7.08 -3.27 -1.77
N ARG A 57 7.90 -3.50 -0.75
CA ARG A 57 8.67 -2.43 -0.09
C ARG A 57 9.62 -1.72 -1.04
N GLU A 58 10.33 -2.46 -1.87
CA GLU A 58 11.23 -1.90 -2.88
C GLU A 58 10.48 -0.97 -3.83
N ARG A 59 9.34 -1.42 -4.37
CA ARG A 59 8.48 -0.61 -5.25
C ARG A 59 7.97 0.66 -4.57
N LEU A 60 7.52 0.56 -3.32
CA LEU A 60 7.03 1.71 -2.56
C LEU A 60 8.12 2.75 -2.29
N ASN A 61 9.37 2.31 -2.10
CA ASN A 61 10.52 3.21 -1.92
C ASN A 61 10.99 3.88 -3.21
N GLN A 62 10.52 3.44 -4.38
CA GLN A 62 10.79 4.12 -5.66
C GLN A 62 9.84 5.31 -5.88
N VAL A 63 8.72 5.37 -5.15
CA VAL A 63 7.79 6.50 -5.21
C VAL A 63 8.21 7.56 -4.22
N LYS A 64 8.33 8.80 -4.69
CA LYS A 64 8.77 9.92 -3.85
C LYS A 64 7.71 10.28 -2.81
N LYS A 65 6.44 10.35 -3.18
CA LYS A 65 5.36 10.65 -2.25
C LYS A 65 4.13 9.82 -2.60
N ILE A 66 3.80 8.86 -1.74
CA ILE A 66 2.69 7.93 -1.95
C ILE A 66 1.64 8.06 -0.85
N LEU A 67 0.36 8.00 -1.23
CA LEU A 67 -0.77 7.88 -0.30
C LEU A 67 -1.38 6.48 -0.44
N ILE A 68 -1.40 5.73 0.67
CA ILE A 68 -2.07 4.43 0.78
C ILE A 68 -3.28 4.59 1.68
N ILE A 69 -4.47 4.42 1.12
CA ILE A 69 -5.74 4.44 1.85
C ILE A 69 -6.16 3.00 2.10
N MET A 70 -6.30 2.62 3.37
CA MET A 70 -6.84 1.32 3.78
C MET A 70 -8.24 1.53 4.32
N ASP A 71 -9.24 1.03 3.61
CA ASP A 71 -10.64 1.09 4.02
C ASP A 71 -11.05 -0.18 4.77
N ASP A 72 -12.08 -0.06 5.61
CA ASP A 72 -12.71 -1.19 6.32
C ASP A 72 -11.75 -1.96 7.26
N VAL A 73 -10.87 -1.25 7.99
CA VAL A 73 -9.88 -1.88 8.89
C VAL A 73 -10.49 -2.23 10.25
N TRP A 74 -10.65 -3.53 10.52
CA TRP A 74 -11.26 -4.03 11.77
C TRP A 74 -10.28 -4.57 12.81
N THR A 75 -9.04 -4.86 12.41
CA THR A 75 -8.03 -5.50 13.27
C THR A 75 -6.68 -4.81 13.15
N PRO A 76 -5.83 -4.84 14.19
CA PRO A 76 -4.46 -4.35 14.09
C PRO A 76 -3.70 -5.02 12.93
N LEU A 77 -3.05 -4.22 12.10
CA LEU A 77 -2.24 -4.66 10.96
C LEU A 77 -0.78 -4.27 11.18
N ASP A 78 0.14 -5.21 10.96
CA ASP A 78 1.56 -4.88 10.88
C ASP A 78 1.91 -4.46 9.44
N LEU A 79 2.00 -3.15 9.21
CA LEU A 79 2.32 -2.59 7.90
C LEU A 79 3.65 -3.15 7.33
N ARG A 80 4.58 -3.54 8.19
CA ARG A 80 5.89 -4.07 7.78
C ARG A 80 5.76 -5.46 7.16
N THR A 81 4.79 -6.28 7.57
CA THR A 81 4.56 -7.61 6.98
C THR A 81 3.91 -7.48 5.60
N ILE A 82 3.16 -6.42 5.35
CA ILE A 82 2.59 -6.09 4.04
C ILE A 82 3.70 -5.60 3.09
N GLY A 83 4.70 -4.90 3.62
CA GLY A 83 5.78 -4.28 2.85
C GLY A 83 5.74 -2.76 2.88
N ILE A 84 4.79 -2.17 3.60
CA ILE A 84 4.65 -0.73 3.76
C ILE A 84 5.70 -0.25 4.77
N PRO A 85 6.59 0.69 4.39
CA PRO A 85 7.55 1.29 5.31
C PRO A 85 6.84 2.12 6.40
N GLN A 86 7.37 2.10 7.63
CA GLN A 86 6.82 2.87 8.75
C GLN A 86 7.72 4.05 9.11
N GLY A 87 7.12 5.21 9.37
CA GLY A 87 7.83 6.43 9.77
C GLY A 87 8.80 6.93 8.70
N ASN A 88 9.94 7.50 9.13
CA ASN A 88 10.95 8.11 8.24
C ASN A 88 11.79 7.08 7.44
N LEU A 89 11.33 5.83 7.34
CA LEU A 89 12.00 4.76 6.57
C LEU A 89 11.61 4.77 5.10
N HIS A 90 10.59 5.56 4.73
CA HIS A 90 10.33 5.90 3.34
C HIS A 90 11.34 7.00 2.94
N LYS A 91 12.19 6.69 1.96
CA LYS A 91 13.29 7.57 1.53
C LYS A 91 12.95 8.38 0.27
N GLY A 92 11.67 8.36 -0.13
CA GLY A 92 11.15 9.13 -1.25
C GLY A 92 10.99 10.59 -0.91
#